data_AF-A0A674J3E0-F1
#
_entry.id   AF-A0A674J3E0-F1
#
_cell.length_a   1.000
_cell.length_b   1.000
_cell.length_c   1.000
_cell.angle_alpha   90.00
_cell.angle_beta   90.00
_cell.angle_gamma   90.00
#
_symmetry.space_group_name_H-M   'P 1'
#
loop_
_entity.id
_entity.type
_entity.pdbx_description
1 polymer ?
#
loop_
_entity_poly.entity_id
_entity_poly.type
_entity_poly.pdbx_seq_one_letter_code
_entity_poly.pdbx_strand_id
1 'polypeptide(L)'
;NPAHRAGILACLLCADPSLPRPSISLSPTWVTAPGADVTIWCQGPRRDVRFFLHKAGDLNPQQHMDPAGDGAEFRIPTVGRQHGGSYSCSYRPRS
;
A
#
# COMPACT_ATOMS: atom_id res chain seq x y z
N ASN A 1 -26.90 -27.57 19.84
CA ASN A 1 -27.22 -26.34 19.08
C ASN A 1 -26.04 -25.37 19.20
N PRO A 2 -25.05 -25.44 18.30
CA PRO A 2 -23.73 -24.84 18.52
C PRO A 2 -23.56 -23.55 17.71
N ALA A 3 -24.14 -22.45 18.19
CA ALA A 3 -24.00 -21.12 17.57
C ALA A 3 -23.24 -20.11 18.47
N HIS A 4 -22.50 -20.58 19.48
CA HIS A 4 -21.89 -19.71 20.51
C HIS A 4 -20.38 -19.88 20.71
N ARG A 5 -19.65 -20.42 19.73
CA ARG A 5 -18.18 -20.58 19.79
C ARG A 5 -17.43 -20.06 18.57
N ALA A 6 -18.05 -19.17 17.79
CA ALA A 6 -17.32 -18.37 16.82
C ALA A 6 -16.51 -17.32 17.60
N GLY A 7 -15.29 -17.72 17.95
CA GLY A 7 -14.38 -16.98 18.81
C GLY A 7 -14.03 -15.59 18.29
N ILE A 8 -13.58 -14.80 19.24
CA ILE A 8 -13.17 -13.40 19.20
C ILE A 8 -11.85 -13.25 18.41
N LEU A 9 -11.80 -13.81 17.20
CA LEU A 9 -10.80 -13.52 16.19
C LEU A 9 -11.53 -12.93 14.99
N ALA A 10 -12.17 -11.78 15.23
CA ALA A 10 -12.68 -10.90 14.20
C ALA A 10 -11.60 -10.75 13.12
N CYS A 11 -12.00 -10.96 11.87
CA CYS A 11 -11.14 -10.95 10.68
C CYS A 11 -10.28 -9.67 10.64
N LEU A 12 -9.08 -9.71 11.23
CA LEU A 12 -8.04 -8.70 11.06
C LEU A 12 -7.42 -8.76 9.64
N LEU A 13 -7.90 -9.67 8.81
CA LEU A 13 -7.55 -9.76 7.40
C LEU A 13 -8.82 -10.05 6.59
N CYS A 14 -9.65 -9.03 6.36
CA CYS A 14 -10.58 -9.01 5.22
C CYS A 14 -9.79 -8.87 3.90
N ALA A 15 -8.69 -9.61 3.74
CA ALA A 15 -8.08 -9.79 2.43
C ALA A 15 -8.94 -10.85 1.77
N ASP A 16 -9.74 -10.45 0.80
CA ASP A 16 -10.45 -11.38 -0.07
C ASP A 16 -9.40 -12.36 -0.65
N PRO A 17 -9.41 -13.65 -0.29
CA PRO A 17 -8.38 -14.59 -0.70
C PRO A 17 -8.37 -14.82 -2.22
N SER A 18 -9.42 -14.37 -2.93
CA SER A 18 -9.48 -14.38 -4.40
C SER A 18 -8.69 -13.26 -5.08
N LEU A 19 -8.28 -12.24 -4.32
CA LEU A 19 -7.55 -11.08 -4.81
C LEU A 19 -6.06 -11.22 -4.45
N PRO A 20 -5.14 -11.31 -5.44
CA PRO A 20 -3.73 -11.42 -5.13
C PRO A 20 -3.24 -10.13 -4.46
N ARG A 21 -2.41 -10.31 -3.43
CA ARG A 21 -1.79 -9.21 -2.69
C ARG A 21 -0.96 -8.37 -3.67
N PRO A 22 -1.10 -7.03 -3.66
CA PRO A 22 -0.26 -6.19 -4.51
C PRO A 22 1.20 -6.30 -4.06
N SER A 23 2.12 -6.28 -5.01
CA SER A 23 3.55 -6.15 -4.70
C SER A 23 3.88 -4.68 -4.46
N ILE A 24 4.79 -4.45 -3.52
CA ILE A 24 5.34 -3.14 -3.20
C ILE A 24 6.85 -3.19 -3.41
N SER A 25 7.39 -2.18 -4.08
CA SER A 25 8.83 -2.01 -4.28
C SER A 25 9.21 -0.54 -4.13
N LEU A 26 10.48 -0.28 -3.88
CA LEU A 26 11.01 1.05 -3.63
C LEU A 26 12.28 1.23 -4.46
N SER A 27 12.39 2.36 -5.15
CA SER A 27 13.58 2.72 -5.92
C SER A 27 13.97 4.18 -5.64
N PRO A 28 15.26 4.45 -5.33
CA PRO A 28 16.33 3.48 -5.04
C PRO A 28 16.06 2.70 -3.74
N THR A 29 16.46 1.43 -3.68
CA THR A 29 16.24 0.53 -2.52
C THR A 29 16.96 0.97 -1.24
N TRP A 30 17.93 1.87 -1.36
CA TRP A 30 18.70 2.39 -0.25
C TRP A 30 18.86 3.90 -0.34
N VAL A 31 18.41 4.61 0.69
CA VAL A 31 18.55 6.07 0.82
C VAL A 31 19.61 6.34 1.87
N THR A 32 20.82 6.68 1.45
CA THR A 32 21.95 7.01 2.35
C THR A 32 21.89 8.44 2.89
N ALA A 33 21.16 9.34 2.24
CA ALA A 33 21.15 10.76 2.59
C ALA A 33 19.73 11.36 2.57
N PRO A 34 19.36 12.17 3.57
CA PRO A 34 18.20 13.05 3.48
C PRO A 34 18.32 13.98 2.26
N GLY A 35 17.19 14.29 1.61
CA GLY A 35 17.12 15.15 0.44
C GLY A 35 17.10 14.41 -0.90
N ALA A 36 17.24 13.07 -0.91
CA ALA A 36 17.08 12.28 -2.12
C ALA A 36 15.60 12.06 -2.47
N ASP A 37 15.31 11.88 -3.76
CA ASP A 37 13.99 11.52 -4.24
C ASP A 37 13.85 9.99 -4.28
N VAL A 38 12.73 9.48 -3.79
CA VAL A 38 12.38 8.06 -3.89
C VAL A 38 11.04 7.88 -4.55
N THR A 39 10.88 6.73 -5.19
CA THR A 39 9.60 6.30 -5.75
C THR A 39 9.22 4.96 -5.16
N ILE A 40 7.99 4.88 -4.65
CA ILE A 40 7.35 3.64 -4.22
C ILE A 40 6.45 3.17 -5.36
N TRP A 41 6.63 1.92 -5.77
CA TRP A 41 5.81 1.26 -6.77
C TRP A 41 4.84 0.29 -6.07
N CYS A 42 3.57 0.40 -6.42
CA CYS A 42 2.55 -0.60 -6.10
C CYS A 42 2.13 -1.31 -7.40
N GLN A 43 2.32 -2.61 -7.50
CA GLN A 43 1.89 -3.41 -8.66
C GLN A 43 0.76 -4.35 -8.25
N GLY A 44 -0.19 -4.56 -9.14
CA GLY A 44 -1.37 -5.38 -8.85
C GLY A 44 -1.91 -6.08 -10.08
N PRO A 45 -2.88 -6.98 -9.90
CA PRO A 45 -3.33 -7.91 -10.95
C PRO A 45 -4.16 -7.27 -12.05
N ARG A 46 -4.67 -6.04 -11.85
CA ARG A 46 -5.72 -5.45 -12.67
C ARG A 46 -5.39 -4.00 -12.96
N ARG A 47 -5.71 -3.56 -14.18
CA ARG A 47 -5.55 -2.17 -14.64
C ARG A 47 -6.72 -1.26 -14.26
N ASP A 48 -7.86 -1.85 -13.90
CA ASP A 48 -9.10 -1.13 -13.56
C ASP A 48 -9.31 -1.01 -12.04
N VAL A 49 -8.23 -0.71 -11.33
CA VAL A 49 -8.22 -0.52 -9.88
C VAL A 49 -7.48 0.76 -9.57
N ARG A 50 -7.86 1.44 -8.50
CA ARG A 50 -7.10 2.53 -7.90
C ARG A 50 -6.20 1.99 -6.82
N PHE A 51 -4.92 2.38 -6.83
CA PHE A 51 -3.97 2.02 -5.79
C PHE A 51 -3.94 3.08 -4.70
N PHE A 52 -3.65 2.63 -3.49
CA PHE A 52 -3.56 3.43 -2.29
C PHE A 52 -2.28 3.06 -1.55
N LEU A 53 -1.48 4.08 -1.23
CA LEU A 53 -0.28 3.95 -0.42
C LEU A 53 -0.59 4.34 1.02
N HIS A 54 -0.17 3.49 1.95
CA HIS A 54 -0.32 3.69 3.38
C HIS A 54 1.05 3.78 4.03
N LYS A 55 1.17 4.65 5.03
CA LYS A 55 2.36 4.77 5.88
C LYS A 55 1.99 4.40 7.31
N ALA A 56 2.76 3.49 7.92
CA ALA A 56 2.52 3.06 9.29
C ALA A 56 2.67 4.24 10.28
N GLY A 57 1.70 4.36 11.19
CA GLY A 57 1.68 5.43 12.20
C GLY A 57 1.21 6.79 11.67
N ASP A 58 0.88 6.88 10.39
CA ASP A 58 0.29 8.08 9.80
C ASP A 58 -1.23 7.99 9.86
N LEU A 59 -1.88 8.92 10.56
CA LEU A 59 -3.34 8.91 10.75
C LEU A 59 -4.07 9.33 9.47
N ASN A 60 -3.40 10.06 8.56
CA ASN A 60 -3.77 10.22 7.14
C ASN A 60 -2.67 11.01 6.38
N PRO A 61 -2.06 10.45 5.32
CA PRO A 61 -2.46 10.85 3.98
C PRO A 61 -2.42 9.65 3.03
N GLN A 62 -3.55 8.96 2.87
CA GLN A 62 -3.67 7.92 1.85
C GLN A 62 -3.52 8.54 0.46
N GLN A 63 -2.31 8.48 -0.10
CA GLN A 63 -2.10 8.88 -1.48
C GLN A 63 -2.74 7.84 -2.37
N HIS A 64 -3.57 8.29 -3.31
CA HIS A 64 -4.17 7.42 -4.30
C HIS A 64 -3.72 7.81 -5.69
N MET A 65 -3.37 6.81 -6.49
CA MET A 65 -2.96 6.98 -7.87
C MET A 65 -3.74 5.99 -8.72
N ASP A 66 -4.23 6.49 -9.86
CA ASP A 66 -4.69 5.62 -10.92
C ASP A 66 -3.47 4.94 -11.55
N PRO A 67 -3.56 3.65 -11.90
CA PRO A 67 -2.42 2.91 -12.41
C PRO A 67 -2.00 3.41 -13.79
N ALA A 68 -0.68 3.47 -13.98
CA ALA A 68 -0.05 3.66 -15.27
C ALA A 68 0.53 2.30 -15.72
N GLY A 69 -0.24 1.58 -16.55
CA GLY A 69 0.11 0.21 -16.94
C GLY A 69 -0.25 -0.81 -15.85
N ASP A 70 0.75 -1.50 -15.30
CA ASP A 70 0.55 -2.64 -14.39
C ASP A 70 0.61 -2.27 -12.90
N GLY A 71 0.67 -0.96 -12.58
CA GLY A 71 0.77 -0.47 -11.21
C GLY A 71 0.70 1.05 -11.09
N ALA A 72 0.94 1.55 -9.88
CA ALA A 72 0.97 2.97 -9.55
C ALA A 72 2.33 3.39 -8.97
N GLU A 73 2.72 4.62 -9.28
CA GLU A 73 3.97 5.25 -8.84
C GLU A 73 3.67 6.37 -7.84
N PHE A 74 4.28 6.29 -6.66
CA PHE A 74 4.19 7.31 -5.61
C PHE A 74 5.57 7.92 -5.40
N ARG A 75 5.74 9.17 -5.84
CA ARG A 75 7.01 9.90 -5.70
C ARG A 75 7.02 10.67 -4.37
N ILE A 76 8.10 10.50 -3.62
CA ILE A 76 8.38 11.24 -2.39
C ILE A 76 9.65 12.06 -2.64
N PRO A 77 9.49 13.36 -2.98
CA PRO A 77 10.64 14.22 -3.19
C PRO A 77 11.29 14.58 -1.85
N THR A 78 12.60 14.83 -1.87
CA THR A 78 13.35 15.37 -0.72
C THR A 78 13.10 14.55 0.57
N VAL A 79 13.42 13.25 0.54
CA VAL A 79 13.19 12.33 1.66
C VAL A 79 13.85 12.84 2.94
N GLY A 80 13.14 12.77 4.05
CA GLY A 80 13.59 13.26 5.36
C GLY A 80 13.14 12.31 6.47
N ARG A 81 13.46 12.63 7.71
CA ARG A 81 13.13 11.79 8.87
C ARG A 81 11.62 11.50 8.99
N GLN A 82 10.77 12.44 8.59
CA GLN A 82 9.32 12.30 8.58
C GLN A 82 8.81 11.23 7.60
N HIS A 83 9.57 10.97 6.54
CA HIS A 83 9.27 9.95 5.53
C HIS A 83 9.79 8.56 5.94
N GLY A 84 10.57 8.46 7.02
CA GLY A 84 10.96 7.17 7.59
C GLY A 84 9.74 6.40 8.10
N GLY A 85 9.72 5.09 7.86
CA GLY A 85 8.66 4.21 8.33
C GLY A 85 8.44 3.01 7.42
N SER A 86 7.40 2.24 7.74
CA SER A 86 6.94 1.13 6.90
C SER A 86 5.78 1.58 6.02
N TYR A 87 5.82 1.17 4.75
CA TYR A 87 4.80 1.50 3.75
C TYR A 87 4.08 0.22 3.30
N SER A 88 2.79 0.34 2.94
CA SER A 88 2.01 -0.75 2.38
C SER A 88 1.06 -0.28 1.29
N CYS A 89 0.73 -1.16 0.34
CA CYS A 89 -0.18 -0.87 -0.76
C CYS A 89 -1.52 -1.61 -0.58
N SER A 90 -2.62 -0.96 -0.96
CA SER A 90 -3.91 -1.60 -1.21
C SER A 90 -4.50 -1.11 -2.52
N TYR A 91 -5.47 -1.82 -3.08
CA TYR A 91 -6.20 -1.36 -4.26
C TYR A 91 -7.70 -1.55 -4.11
N ARG A 92 -8.49 -0.79 -4.87
CA ARG A 92 -9.95 -0.95 -4.98
C ARG A 92 -10.37 -0.80 -6.44
N PRO A 93 -11.41 -1.52 -6.90
CA PRO A 93 -11.98 -1.29 -8.24
C PRO A 93 -12.34 0.18 -8.45
N ARG A 94 -12.17 0.64 -9.68
CA ARG A 94 -12.66 1.95 -10.11
C ARG A 94 -14.17 1.84 -10.31
N SER A 95 -14.96 2.34 -9.35
CA SER A 95 -16.42 2.42 -9.50
C SER A 95 -16.82 3.51 -10.48
#